data_AF-A0A5N1KY71-F1
#
_entry.id   AF-A0A5N1KY71-F1
#
_cell.length_a   1.000
_cell.length_b   1.000
_cell.length_c   1.000
_cell.angle_alpha   90.00
_cell.angle_beta   90.00
_cell.angle_gamma   90.00
#
_symmetry.space_group_name_H-M   'P 1'
#
loop_
_entity.id
_entity.type
_entity.pdbx_description
1 polymer ?
#
loop_
_entity_poly.entity_id
_entity_poly.type
_entity_poly.pdbx_seq_one_letter_code
_entity_poly.pdbx_strand_id
1 'polypeptide(L)' 'MIVETIVAVFQGVAFWASIPLPLVIAATLATNVVAAQPLLVSGLVVLNIVCAVLGHNYSPNA' A
#
# COMPACT_ATOMS: atom_id res chain seq x y z
N MET A 1 -6.64 12.08 21.55
CA MET A 1 -5.21 11.83 21.89
C MET A 1 -4.71 10.44 21.46
N ILE A 2 -4.86 9.34 22.21
CA ILE A 2 -4.26 8.03 21.81
C ILE A 2 -4.77 7.52 20.45
N VAL A 3 -6.10 7.54 20.24
CA VAL A 3 -6.71 7.05 18.99
C VAL A 3 -6.24 7.85 17.78
N GLU A 4 -6.12 9.18 17.90
CA GLU A 4 -5.66 10.05 16.81
C GLU A 4 -4.19 9.81 16.48
N THR A 5 -3.34 9.61 17.48
CA THR A 5 -1.94 9.22 17.27
C THR A 5 -1.83 7.90 16.53
N ILE A 6 -2.63 6.90 16.92
CA ILE A 6 -2.68 5.60 16.23
C ILE A 6 -3.11 5.80 14.78
N VAL A 7 -4.18 6.54 14.53
CA VAL A 7 -4.68 6.82 13.17
C VAL A 7 -3.59 7.52 12.34
N ALA A 8 -2.90 8.53 12.87
CA ALA A 8 -1.83 9.23 12.17
C ALA A 8 -0.67 8.31 11.78
N VAL A 9 -0.29 7.39 12.68
CA VAL A 9 0.74 6.37 12.39
C VAL A 9 0.29 5.44 11.26
N PHE A 10 -0.95 4.94 11.31
CA PHE A 10 -1.48 4.08 10.25
C PHE A 10 -1.58 4.79 8.90
N GLN A 11 -2.02 6.05 8.88
CA GLN A 11 -2.05 6.87 7.66
C GLN A 11 -0.66 7.07 7.09
N GLY A 12 0.34 7.37 7.93
CA GLY A 12 1.73 7.51 7.50
C GLY A 12 2.29 6.23 6.91
N VAL A 13 2.12 5.09 7.59
CA VAL A 13 2.57 3.79 7.08
C VAL A 13 1.87 3.44 5.76
N ALA A 14 0.55 3.65 5.68
CA ALA A 14 -0.23 3.40 4.48
C ALA A 14 0.21 4.27 3.31
N PHE A 15 0.46 5.56 3.55
CA PHE A 15 0.97 6.49 2.54
C PHE A 15 2.34 6.03 2.02
N TRP A 16 3.30 5.78 2.91
CA TRP A 16 4.64 5.37 2.51
C TRP A 16 4.65 4.00 1.82
N ALA A 17 3.78 3.08 2.20
CA ALA A 17 3.63 1.79 1.53
C ALA A 17 3.02 1.91 0.12
N SER A 18 2.14 2.88 -0.11
CA SER A 18 1.50 3.09 -1.43
C SER A 18 2.46 3.54 -2.54
N ILE A 19 3.66 4.01 -2.19
CA ILE A 19 4.67 4.49 -3.15
C ILE A 19 5.46 3.33 -3.80
N PRO A 20 6.08 2.39 -3.06
CA PRO A 20 6.80 1.27 -3.65
C PRO A 20 5.89 0.14 -4.15
N LEU A 21 4.69 -0.05 -3.60
CA LEU A 21 3.81 -1.17 -3.98
C LEU A 21 3.50 -1.24 -5.49
N PRO A 22 3.18 -0.13 -6.18
CA PRO A 22 2.97 -0.13 -7.63
C PRO A 22 4.19 -0.64 -8.42
N LEU A 23 5.41 -0.33 -7.95
CA LEU A 23 6.64 -0.82 -8.57
C LEU A 23 6.80 -2.34 -8.37
N VAL A 24 6.47 -2.84 -7.18
CA VAL A 24 6.47 -4.28 -6.91
C VAL A 24 5.44 -4.99 -7.79
N ILE A 25 4.22 -4.45 -7.91
CA ILE A 25 3.18 -4.99 -8.79
C ILE A 25 3.67 -5.01 -10.25
N ALA A 26 4.24 -3.91 -10.74
CA ALA A 26 4.80 -3.85 -12.10
C ALA A 26 5.90 -4.90 -12.32
N ALA A 27 6.79 -5.11 -11.34
CA ALA A 27 7.80 -6.16 -11.40
C ALA A 27 7.18 -7.57 -11.45
N THR A 28 6.09 -7.82 -10.70
CA THR A 28 5.39 -9.10 -10.80
C THR A 28 4.77 -9.33 -12.18
N LEU A 29 4.26 -8.27 -12.82
CA LEU A 29 3.70 -8.31 -14.17
C LEU A 29 4.77 -8.48 -15.25
N ALA A 30 5.98 -7.95 -15.03
CA ALA A 30 7.12 -8.09 -15.92
C ALA A 30 7.81 -9.48 -15.83
N THR A 31 7.38 -10.33 -14.90
CA THR A 31 7.96 -11.65 -14.63
C THR A 31 6.87 -12.73 -14.69
N ASN A 32 7.22 -13.99 -14.44
CA ASN A 32 6.27 -15.10 -14.46
C ASN A 32 5.46 -15.25 -13.15
N VAL A 33 5.59 -14.30 -12.21
CA VAL A 33 4.97 -14.38 -10.88
C VAL A 33 3.44 -14.35 -10.98
N VAL A 34 2.87 -13.57 -11.90
CA VAL A 34 1.42 -13.50 -12.11
C VAL A 34 0.82 -14.86 -12.48
N ALA A 35 1.51 -15.62 -13.34
CA ALA A 35 1.05 -16.94 -13.76
C ALA A 35 1.26 -17.98 -12.66
N ALA A 36 2.36 -17.89 -11.92
CA ALA A 36 2.69 -18.84 -10.84
C ALA A 36 1.85 -18.61 -9.57
N GLN A 37 1.54 -17.35 -9.23
CA GLN A 37 0.93 -16.95 -7.96
C GLN A 37 -0.09 -15.81 -8.15
N PRO A 38 -1.20 -16.04 -8.87
CA PRO A 38 -2.16 -14.99 -9.19
C PRO A 38 -2.80 -14.33 -7.95
N LEU A 39 -3.03 -15.12 -6.89
CA LEU A 39 -3.58 -14.61 -5.63
C LEU A 39 -2.63 -13.61 -4.95
N LEU A 40 -1.32 -13.85 -5.00
CA LEU A 40 -0.33 -12.91 -4.44
C LEU A 40 -0.42 -11.55 -5.14
N VAL A 41 -0.45 -11.56 -6.48
CA VAL A 41 -0.51 -10.32 -7.26
C VAL A 41 -1.83 -9.59 -7.02
N SER A 42 -2.96 -10.30 -6.97
CA SER A 42 -4.25 -9.68 -6.61
C SER A 42 -4.23 -9.08 -5.21
N GLY A 43 -3.59 -9.76 -4.25
CA GLY A 43 -3.42 -9.27 -2.88
C GLY A 43 -2.58 -8.00 -2.82
N LEU A 44 -1.50 -7.92 -3.60
CA LEU A 44 -0.69 -6.71 -3.73
C LEU A 44 -1.50 -5.54 -4.31
N VAL A 45 -2.33 -5.78 -5.33
CA VAL A 45 -3.19 -4.74 -5.90
C VAL A 45 -4.21 -4.24 -4.87
N VAL A 46 -4.89 -5.14 -4.16
CA VAL A 46 -5.85 -4.77 -3.11
C VAL A 46 -5.16 -4.01 -1.99
N LEU A 47 -4.00 -4.49 -1.53
CA LEU A 47 -3.21 -3.82 -0.51
C LEU A 47 -2.78 -2.42 -0.96
N ASN A 48 -2.37 -2.25 -2.21
CA ASN A 48 -2.01 -0.93 -2.76
C ASN A 48 -3.20 0.04 -2.71
N ILE A 49 -4.39 -0.41 -3.10
CA ILE A 49 -5.61 0.42 -3.04
C ILE A 49 -5.92 0.82 -1.59
N VAL A 50 -5.88 -0.14 -0.66
CA VAL A 50 -6.12 0.12 0.76
C VAL A 50 -5.09 1.11 1.32
N CYS A 51 -3.81 0.93 1.01
CA CYS A 51 -2.74 1.84 1.39
C CYS A 51 -2.94 3.25 0.84
N ALA A 52 -3.33 3.37 -0.44
CA ALA A 52 -3.61 4.67 -1.07
C ALA A 52 -4.81 5.38 -0.42
N VAL A 53 -5.89 4.65 -0.13
CA VAL A 53 -7.10 5.20 0.51
C VAL A 53 -6.82 5.61 1.96
N LEU A 54 -6.19 4.74 2.75
CA LEU A 54 -5.89 5.03 4.15
C LEU A 54 -4.81 6.12 4.28
N GLY A 55 -3.81 6.12 3.41
CA GLY A 55 -2.75 7.12 3.39
C GLY A 55 -3.16 8.46 2.79
N HIS A 56 -4.34 8.57 2.19
CA HIS A 56 -4.78 9.78 1.48
C HIS A 56 -4.78 11.04 2.36
N ASN A 57 -5.13 10.88 3.65
CA ASN A 57 -5.21 11.98 4.60
C ASN A 57 -3.90 12.24 5.36
N TYR A 58 -2.83 11.48 5.07
CA TYR A 58 -1.55 11.68 5.72
C TYR A 58 -0.96 13.04 5.35
N SER A 59 -0.74 13.87 6.35
CA SER A 59 -0.01 15.14 6.23
C SER A 59 1.24 15.06 7.11
N PRO A 60 2.46 15.08 6.53
CA PRO A 60 3.71 15.01 7.28
C PRO A 60 3.93 16.15 8.29
N ASN A 61 3.17 17.24 8.14
CA ASN A 61 3.32 18.48 8.91
C ASN A 61 2.03 18.88 9.65
N ALA A 62 1.05 17.98 9.74
CA ALA A 62 -0.15 18.19 10.56
C ALA A 62 0.13 17.94 12.05
#